data_AF-A0A7S0LVY9-F1
#
_entry.id   AF-A0A7S0LVY9-F1
#
_cell.length_a   1.000
_cell.length_b   1.000
_cell.length_c   1.000
_cell.angle_alpha   90.00
_cell.angle_beta   90.00
_cell.angle_gamma   90.00
#
_symmetry.space_group_name_H-M   'P 1'
#
loop_
_entity.id
_entity.type
_entity.pdbx_description
1 polymer ?
#
loop_
_entity_poly.entity_id
_entity_poly.type
_entity_poly.pdbx_seq_one_letter_code
_entity_poly.pdbx_strand_id
1 'polypeptide(L)'
;SGNKAVKVIEQELGKPIDSIFDSFDRVPLAAASLGQVHRAVLKGQEVAVKVQRTGLDALFKNDLQNLKFAATVFDKLDPKSDGADRDWVSIYEESAKLLYQEIDYRQEATNAVRFKKQFEAFDWIKVPEIYTEYTTPRVIVMEYVPSVKISEVEKIERMGLDRKRLAERSAISYLEQLSNFGFFHCDPHPGNIGVDAGAPGGRLGYYDFGMM
;
A
#
# COMPACT_ATOMS: atom_id res chain seq x y z
N SER A 1 -11.86 2.41 13.94
CA SER A 1 -13.34 2.41 13.87
C SER A 1 -13.75 3.38 12.78
N GLY A 2 -14.84 3.08 12.06
CA GLY A 2 -15.32 3.92 10.94
C GLY A 2 -15.54 5.37 11.31
N ASN A 3 -16.05 5.66 12.51
CA ASN A 3 -16.27 7.05 12.95
C ASN A 3 -14.95 7.85 13.09
N LYS A 4 -13.84 7.20 13.44
CA LYS A 4 -12.53 7.87 13.46
C LYS A 4 -12.00 8.09 12.04
N ALA A 5 -12.20 7.12 11.14
CA ALA A 5 -11.86 7.25 9.73
C ALA A 5 -12.60 8.43 9.08
N VAL A 6 -13.92 8.51 9.27
CA VAL A 6 -14.75 9.64 8.78
C VAL A 6 -14.19 10.99 9.23
N LYS A 7 -13.86 11.13 10.53
CA LYS A 7 -13.28 12.39 11.04
C LYS A 7 -11.97 12.77 10.35
N VAL A 8 -11.08 11.81 10.09
CA VAL A 8 -9.82 12.08 9.36
C VAL A 8 -10.11 12.50 7.93
N ILE A 9 -11.03 11.81 7.24
CA ILE A 9 -11.40 12.12 5.87
C ILE A 9 -11.99 13.53 5.76
N GLU A 10 -12.91 13.90 6.65
CA GLU A 10 -13.53 15.23 6.66
C GLU A 10 -12.52 16.34 6.97
N GLN A 11 -11.55 16.08 7.84
CA GLN A 11 -10.45 17.01 8.15
C GLN A 11 -9.53 17.23 6.96
N GLU A 12 -9.14 16.14 6.28
CA GLU A 12 -8.19 16.16 5.17
C GLU A 12 -8.82 16.74 3.89
N LEU A 13 -10.09 16.43 3.62
CA LEU A 13 -10.79 16.87 2.41
C LEU A 13 -11.65 18.13 2.62
N GLY A 14 -11.75 18.62 3.86
CA GLY A 14 -12.41 19.88 4.22
C GLY A 14 -13.91 19.92 3.98
N LYS A 15 -14.56 18.75 3.87
CA LYS A 15 -15.98 18.60 3.52
C LYS A 15 -16.62 17.46 4.33
N PRO A 16 -17.92 17.53 4.64
CA PRO A 16 -18.65 16.40 5.25
C PRO A 16 -18.60 15.16 4.37
N ILE A 17 -18.52 13.96 4.97
CA ILE A 17 -18.38 12.69 4.25
C ILE A 17 -19.48 12.48 3.20
N ASP A 18 -20.72 12.84 3.54
CA ASP A 18 -21.91 12.68 2.70
C ASP A 18 -21.95 13.66 1.51
N SER A 19 -21.05 14.66 1.50
CA SER A 19 -20.86 15.57 0.35
C SER A 19 -19.71 15.18 -0.56
N ILE A 20 -18.86 14.25 -0.10
CA ILE A 20 -17.70 13.74 -0.83
C ILE A 20 -18.10 12.46 -1.56
N PHE A 21 -18.75 11.53 -0.85
CA PHE A 21 -19.14 10.22 -1.36
C PHE A 21 -20.67 10.10 -1.37
N ASP A 22 -21.20 9.44 -2.40
CA ASP A 22 -22.62 9.11 -2.51
C ASP A 22 -23.03 8.08 -1.44
N SER A 23 -22.08 7.22 -1.03
CA SER A 23 -22.21 6.35 0.12
C SER A 23 -20.82 5.97 0.67
N PHE A 24 -20.73 5.70 1.97
CA PHE A 24 -19.48 5.32 2.65
C PHE A 24 -19.74 4.23 3.68
N ASP A 25 -19.09 3.07 3.55
CA ASP A 25 -19.19 1.99 4.53
C ASP A 25 -18.29 2.27 5.73
N ARG A 26 -18.92 2.43 6.91
CA ARG A 26 -18.20 2.65 8.18
C ARG A 26 -17.54 1.38 8.70
N VAL A 27 -17.92 0.20 8.21
CA VAL A 27 -17.21 -1.04 8.47
C VAL A 27 -16.02 -1.11 7.52
N PRO A 28 -14.77 -1.24 8.03
CA PRO A 28 -13.62 -1.35 7.15
C PRO A 28 -13.68 -2.66 6.36
N LEU A 29 -13.38 -2.57 5.06
CA LEU A 29 -13.19 -3.72 4.18
C LEU A 29 -11.95 -4.52 4.60
N ALA A 30 -10.87 -3.81 4.96
CA ALA A 30 -9.61 -4.42 5.34
C ALA A 30 -8.82 -3.51 6.30
N ALA A 31 -7.91 -4.13 7.06
CA ALA A 31 -6.84 -3.41 7.73
C ALA A 31 -5.67 -3.21 6.75
N ALA A 32 -5.03 -2.04 6.82
CA ALA A 32 -3.77 -1.75 6.14
C ALA A 32 -2.65 -1.53 7.17
N SER A 33 -1.38 -1.51 6.75
CA SER A 33 -0.22 -1.34 7.65
C SER A 33 -0.39 -0.15 8.59
N LEU A 34 -0.68 1.03 8.03
CA LEU A 34 -0.82 2.30 8.75
C LEU A 34 -2.28 2.75 8.95
N GLY A 35 -3.26 1.94 8.53
CA GLY A 35 -4.59 2.46 8.27
C GLY A 35 -5.73 1.44 8.27
N GLN A 36 -6.86 1.88 7.73
CA GLN A 36 -8.04 1.10 7.41
C GLN A 36 -8.43 1.39 5.96
N VAL A 37 -9.00 0.41 5.28
CA VAL A 37 -9.58 0.57 3.94
C VAL A 37 -11.09 0.46 4.05
N HIS A 38 -11.81 1.42 3.49
CA HIS A 38 -13.26 1.47 3.47
C HIS A 38 -13.78 1.43 2.03
N ARG A 39 -14.93 0.80 1.81
CA ARG A 39 -15.62 0.87 0.52
C ARG A 39 -16.54 2.09 0.51
N ALA A 40 -16.59 2.78 -0.62
CA ALA A 40 -17.47 3.94 -0.82
C ALA A 40 -17.91 4.02 -2.29
N VAL A 41 -18.84 4.93 -2.57
CA VAL A 41 -19.26 5.28 -3.93
C VAL A 41 -18.97 6.76 -4.16
N LEU A 42 -18.27 7.07 -5.25
CA LEU A 42 -17.88 8.41 -5.64
C LEU A 42 -18.41 8.70 -7.04
N LYS A 43 -19.37 9.62 -7.16
CA LYS A 43 -20.00 10.00 -8.45
C LYS A 43 -20.49 8.75 -9.23
N GLY A 44 -21.10 7.81 -8.52
CA GLY A 44 -21.59 6.53 -9.05
C GLY A 44 -20.53 5.44 -9.26
N GLN A 45 -19.24 5.70 -9.00
CA GLN A 45 -18.17 4.71 -9.13
C GLN A 45 -17.79 4.10 -7.78
N GLU A 46 -17.56 2.79 -7.73
CA GLU A 46 -17.08 2.14 -6.50
C GLU A 46 -15.59 2.46 -6.25
N VAL A 47 -15.29 2.87 -5.03
CA VAL A 47 -13.93 3.25 -4.62
C VAL A 47 -13.52 2.60 -3.30
N ALA A 48 -12.23 2.34 -3.18
CA ALA A 48 -11.55 2.01 -1.93
C ALA A 48 -10.90 3.28 -1.36
N VAL A 49 -11.21 3.57 -0.09
CA VAL A 49 -10.70 4.73 0.65
C VAL A 49 -9.78 4.22 1.75
N LYS A 50 -8.46 4.32 1.53
CA LYS A 50 -7.45 4.00 2.54
C LYS A 50 -7.18 5.25 3.37
N VAL A 51 -7.34 5.12 4.67
CA VAL A 51 -7.27 6.22 5.64
C VAL A 51 -6.37 5.83 6.81
N GLN A 52 -5.45 6.71 7.16
CA GLN A 52 -4.51 6.49 8.25
C GLN A 52 -5.21 6.44 9.62
N ARG A 53 -4.58 5.73 10.55
CA ARG A 53 -5.01 5.75 11.95
C ARG A 53 -4.75 7.13 12.57
N THR A 54 -5.71 7.60 13.36
CA THR A 54 -5.53 8.81 14.17
C THR A 54 -4.36 8.65 15.14
N GLY A 55 -3.48 9.64 15.21
CA GLY A 55 -2.35 9.67 16.16
C GLY A 55 -1.09 8.94 15.68
N LEU A 56 -1.07 8.47 14.43
CA LEU A 56 0.10 7.80 13.84
C LEU A 56 1.34 8.69 13.88
N ASP A 57 1.21 9.99 13.56
CA ASP A 57 2.33 10.94 13.51
C ASP A 57 3.03 11.09 14.87
N ALA A 58 2.25 11.14 15.95
CA ALA A 58 2.78 11.28 17.31
C ALA A 58 3.46 9.99 17.78
N LEU A 59 2.88 8.83 17.45
CA LEU A 59 3.48 7.52 17.74
C LEU A 59 4.82 7.37 17.01
N PHE A 60 4.84 7.62 15.70
CA PHE A 60 6.05 7.55 14.89
C PHE A 60 7.13 8.51 15.39
N LYS A 61 6.77 9.76 15.71
CA LYS A 61 7.73 10.73 16.24
C LYS A 61 8.38 10.26 17.54
N ASN A 62 7.59 9.71 18.47
CA ASN A 62 8.11 9.22 19.74
C ASN A 62 8.97 7.96 19.56
N ASP A 63 8.51 7.01 18.74
CA ASP A 63 9.23 5.76 18.49
C ASP A 63 10.56 5.99 17.76
N LEU A 64 10.55 6.86 16.73
CA LEU A 64 11.78 7.24 16.02
C LEU A 64 12.76 7.98 16.93
N GLN A 65 12.30 8.84 17.85
CA GLN A 65 13.17 9.47 18.84
C GLN A 65 13.82 8.44 19.77
N ASN A 66 13.07 7.45 20.24
CA ASN A 66 13.59 6.38 21.08
C ASN A 66 14.59 5.49 20.32
N LEU A 67 14.30 5.16 19.07
CA LEU A 67 15.20 4.39 18.20
C LEU A 67 16.48 5.16 17.90
N LYS A 68 16.41 6.48 17.68
CA LYS A 68 17.61 7.33 17.49
C LYS A 68 18.51 7.29 18.72
N PHE A 69 17.90 7.38 19.91
CA PHE A 69 18.64 7.29 21.17
C PHE A 69 19.32 5.92 21.31
N ALA A 70 18.58 4.83 21.08
CA ALA A 70 19.13 3.48 21.13
C ALA A 70 20.27 3.27 20.11
N ALA A 71 20.09 3.72 18.87
CA ALA A 71 21.12 3.65 17.82
C ALA A 71 22.40 4.40 18.23
N THR A 72 22.26 5.59 18.84
CA THR A 72 23.40 6.37 19.34
C THR A 72 24.12 5.67 20.51
N VAL A 73 23.38 4.95 21.37
CA VAL A 73 23.96 4.17 22.47
C VAL A 73 24.68 2.94 21.93
N PHE A 74 24.08 2.21 20.99
CA PHE A 74 24.70 1.04 20.38
C PHE A 74 25.96 1.39 19.61
N ASP A 75 25.96 2.47 18.82
CA ASP A 75 27.15 2.90 18.09
C ASP A 75 28.32 3.28 19.02
N LYS A 76 28.03 3.78 20.23
CA LYS A 76 29.03 4.06 21.27
C LYS A 76 29.54 2.81 22.00
N LEU A 77 28.70 1.78 22.12
CA LEU A 77 29.01 0.55 22.85
C LEU A 77 29.55 -0.56 21.94
N ASP A 78 29.40 -0.42 20.63
CA ASP A 78 29.85 -1.39 19.65
C ASP A 78 31.39 -1.47 19.67
N PRO A 79 31.97 -2.61 20.07
CA PRO A 79 33.42 -2.77 20.09
C PRO A 79 34.05 -2.81 18.69
N LYS A 80 33.25 -2.84 17.61
CA LYS A 80 33.65 -2.86 16.19
C LYS A 80 34.75 -3.90 15.87
N SER A 81 34.79 -4.98 16.65
CA SER A 81 35.92 -5.92 16.73
C SER A 81 35.75 -7.16 15.85
N ASP A 82 34.60 -7.32 15.19
CA ASP A 82 34.26 -8.47 14.34
C ASP A 82 34.39 -8.18 12.83
N GLY A 83 34.88 -6.99 12.46
CA GLY A 83 35.08 -6.58 11.08
C GLY A 83 33.81 -6.11 10.37
N ALA A 84 32.66 -6.04 11.05
CA ALA A 84 31.45 -5.42 10.53
C ALA A 84 31.45 -3.92 10.86
N ASP A 85 31.54 -3.07 9.83
CA ASP A 85 31.39 -1.61 9.98
C ASP A 85 29.89 -1.27 10.13
N ARG A 86 29.36 -1.48 11.34
CA ARG A 86 27.96 -1.23 11.67
C ARG A 86 27.81 0.22 12.09
N ASP A 87 27.29 1.03 11.18
CA ASP A 87 26.83 2.38 11.51
C ASP A 87 25.35 2.33 11.88
N TRP A 88 25.09 2.13 13.18
CA TRP A 88 23.73 2.05 13.70
C TRP A 88 22.95 3.36 13.49
N VAL A 89 23.64 4.51 13.44
CA VAL A 89 23.01 5.81 13.20
C VAL A 89 22.58 5.92 11.74
N SER A 90 23.44 5.57 10.78
CA SER A 90 23.09 5.55 9.36
C SER A 90 21.96 4.56 9.06
N ILE A 91 21.98 3.37 9.66
CA ILE A 91 20.89 2.39 9.54
C ILE A 91 19.57 2.99 10.06
N TYR A 92 19.61 3.67 11.21
CA TYR A 92 18.46 4.36 11.75
C TYR A 92 17.97 5.47 10.82
N GLU A 93 18.85 6.30 10.26
CA GLU A 93 18.49 7.42 9.39
C GLU A 93 17.79 6.94 8.11
N GLU A 94 18.30 5.90 7.46
CA GLU A 94 17.65 5.34 6.28
C GLU A 94 16.31 4.67 6.64
N SER A 95 16.25 3.94 7.76
CA SER A 95 15.00 3.34 8.24
C SER A 95 13.93 4.39 8.56
N ALA A 96 14.31 5.47 9.23
CA ALA A 96 13.41 6.58 9.56
C ALA A 96 12.89 7.26 8.29
N LYS A 97 13.77 7.50 7.31
CA LYS A 97 13.41 8.07 6.02
C LYS A 97 12.39 7.20 5.27
N LEU A 98 12.61 5.88 5.19
CA LEU A 98 11.68 4.94 4.55
C LEU A 98 10.32 4.93 5.26
N LEU A 99 10.32 4.90 6.60
CA LEU A 99 9.09 5.00 7.40
C LEU A 99 8.34 6.31 7.15
N TYR A 100 9.05 7.44 7.02
CA TYR A 100 8.43 8.72 6.69
C TYR A 100 7.85 8.76 5.26
N GLN A 101 8.42 8.00 4.32
CA GLN A 101 7.84 7.87 2.98
C GLN A 101 6.55 7.04 3.01
N GLU A 102 6.48 6.02 3.87
CA GLU A 102 5.29 5.18 4.01
C GLU A 102 4.09 5.95 4.62
N ILE A 103 4.34 6.98 5.44
CA ILE A 103 3.26 7.79 6.05
C ILE A 103 2.68 8.86 5.11
N ASP A 104 3.20 9.07 3.90
CA ASP A 104 2.64 10.06 2.97
C ASP A 104 1.95 9.35 1.80
N TYR A 105 0.63 9.23 1.88
CA TYR A 105 -0.16 8.56 0.84
C TYR A 105 -0.13 9.26 -0.52
N ARG A 106 0.39 10.48 -0.64
CA ARG A 106 0.67 11.11 -1.94
C ARG A 106 1.82 10.42 -2.67
N GLN A 107 2.80 9.91 -1.94
CA GLN A 107 3.89 9.12 -2.53
C GLN A 107 3.37 7.78 -3.03
N GLU A 108 2.55 7.09 -2.24
CA GLU A 108 1.88 5.86 -2.66
C GLU A 108 1.02 6.07 -3.92
N ALA A 109 0.25 7.17 -3.97
CA ALA A 109 -0.52 7.52 -5.17
C ALA A 109 0.36 7.74 -6.40
N THR A 110 1.48 8.45 -6.25
CA THR A 110 2.45 8.70 -7.34
C THR A 110 3.07 7.40 -7.83
N ASN A 111 3.43 6.52 -6.89
CA ASN A 111 3.98 5.20 -7.17
C ASN A 111 2.98 4.32 -7.93
N ALA A 112 1.71 4.31 -7.51
CA ALA A 112 0.64 3.56 -8.18
C ALA A 112 0.43 4.03 -9.63
N VAL A 113 0.41 5.34 -9.87
CA VAL A 113 0.28 5.92 -11.22
C VAL A 113 1.47 5.52 -12.10
N ARG A 114 2.69 5.55 -11.57
CA ARG A 114 3.90 5.11 -12.31
C ARG A 114 3.82 3.61 -12.62
N PHE A 115 3.49 2.79 -11.64
CA PHE A 115 3.40 1.34 -11.79
C PHE A 115 2.34 0.95 -12.84
N LYS A 116 1.17 1.60 -12.78
CA LYS A 116 0.12 1.44 -13.79
C LYS A 116 0.65 1.68 -15.19
N LYS A 117 1.35 2.79 -15.41
CA LYS A 117 1.91 3.15 -16.72
C LYS A 117 2.92 2.12 -17.24
N GLN A 118 3.77 1.59 -16.36
CA GLN A 118 4.76 0.57 -16.73
C GLN A 118 4.09 -0.73 -17.18
N PHE A 119 2.94 -1.07 -16.59
CA PHE A 119 2.21 -2.29 -16.87
C PHE A 119 1.02 -2.13 -17.84
N GLU A 120 0.88 -0.99 -18.52
CA GLU A 120 -0.22 -0.75 -19.48
C GLU A 120 -0.31 -1.80 -20.60
N ALA A 121 0.82 -2.38 -21.01
CA ALA A 121 0.88 -3.42 -22.04
C ALA A 121 0.48 -4.82 -21.55
N PHE A 122 0.27 -5.00 -20.24
CA PHE A 122 0.00 -6.29 -19.60
C PHE A 122 -1.47 -6.36 -19.18
N ASP A 123 -2.31 -6.92 -20.05
CA ASP A 123 -3.76 -7.07 -19.81
C ASP A 123 -4.12 -7.90 -18.56
N TRP A 124 -3.17 -8.71 -18.08
CA TRP A 124 -3.26 -9.55 -16.90
C TRP A 124 -2.71 -8.90 -15.62
N ILE A 125 -2.38 -7.60 -15.65
CA ILE A 125 -2.11 -6.79 -14.46
C ILE A 125 -3.17 -5.69 -14.32
N LYS A 126 -3.74 -5.59 -13.13
CA LYS A 126 -4.70 -4.55 -12.75
C LYS A 126 -4.09 -3.67 -11.67
N VAL A 127 -4.06 -2.38 -11.96
CA VAL A 127 -3.74 -1.32 -11.00
C VAL A 127 -4.97 -0.42 -10.90
N PRO A 128 -5.49 -0.16 -9.69
CA PRO A 128 -6.59 0.77 -9.47
C PRO A 128 -6.30 2.14 -10.09
N GLU A 129 -7.31 2.79 -10.66
CA GLU A 129 -7.25 4.23 -10.93
C GLU A 129 -7.14 5.01 -9.62
N ILE A 130 -6.28 6.03 -9.58
CA ILE A 130 -6.10 6.87 -8.39
C ILE A 130 -6.87 8.18 -8.57
N TYR A 131 -7.75 8.49 -7.62
CA TYR A 131 -8.51 9.73 -7.62
C TYR A 131 -7.71 10.83 -6.90
N THR A 132 -6.72 11.38 -7.61
CA THR A 132 -5.75 12.36 -7.06
C THR A 132 -6.37 13.59 -6.41
N GLU A 133 -7.53 14.05 -6.91
CA GLU A 133 -8.31 15.15 -6.32
C GLU A 133 -8.79 14.88 -4.88
N TYR A 134 -8.84 13.60 -4.49
CA TYR A 134 -9.27 13.12 -3.17
C TYR A 134 -8.13 12.46 -2.40
N THR A 135 -6.88 12.63 -2.86
CA THR A 135 -5.68 12.12 -2.20
C THR A 135 -5.00 13.23 -1.41
N THR A 136 -4.69 12.94 -0.15
CA THR A 136 -3.99 13.80 0.79
C THR A 136 -2.86 12.99 1.44
N PRO A 137 -2.04 13.58 2.34
CA PRO A 137 -1.03 12.80 3.07
C PRO A 137 -1.61 11.61 3.84
N ARG A 138 -2.88 11.68 4.29
CA ARG A 138 -3.49 10.69 5.19
C ARG A 138 -4.65 9.91 4.59
N VAL A 139 -5.09 10.26 3.40
CA VAL A 139 -6.20 9.64 2.68
C VAL A 139 -5.79 9.39 1.24
N ILE A 140 -6.01 8.18 0.74
CA ILE A 140 -5.92 7.87 -0.69
C ILE A 140 -7.22 7.20 -1.13
N VAL A 141 -7.78 7.72 -2.22
CA VAL A 141 -8.99 7.20 -2.85
C VAL A 141 -8.59 6.57 -4.19
N MET A 142 -8.97 5.32 -4.38
CA MET A 142 -8.65 4.54 -5.57
C MET A 142 -9.85 3.72 -6.03
N GLU A 143 -9.84 3.29 -7.29
CA GLU A 143 -10.84 2.37 -7.85
C GLU A 143 -10.98 1.13 -6.96
N TYR A 144 -12.21 0.75 -6.63
CA TYR A 144 -12.45 -0.52 -5.99
C TYR A 144 -12.32 -1.64 -7.03
N VAL A 145 -11.35 -2.53 -6.85
CA VAL A 145 -11.13 -3.70 -7.71
C VAL A 145 -11.57 -4.97 -6.98
N PRO A 146 -12.74 -5.54 -7.31
CA PRO A 146 -13.20 -6.78 -6.70
C PRO A 146 -12.25 -7.93 -7.06
N SER A 147 -11.68 -8.57 -6.04
CA SER A 147 -10.73 -9.66 -6.24
C SER A 147 -10.69 -10.60 -5.05
N VAL A 148 -10.15 -11.79 -5.27
CA VAL A 148 -9.83 -12.79 -4.24
C VAL A 148 -8.36 -12.67 -3.89
N LYS A 149 -7.98 -12.72 -2.61
CA LYS A 149 -6.56 -12.63 -2.25
C LYS A 149 -5.78 -13.77 -2.88
N ILE A 150 -4.55 -13.52 -3.34
CA ILE A 150 -3.73 -14.56 -3.98
C ILE A 150 -3.45 -15.77 -3.07
N SER A 151 -3.54 -15.58 -1.75
CA SER A 151 -3.43 -16.64 -0.74
C SER A 151 -4.68 -17.50 -0.55
N GLU A 152 -5.85 -17.07 -1.06
CA GLU A 152 -7.12 -17.80 -0.93
C GLU A 152 -7.29 -18.85 -2.03
N VAL A 153 -6.40 -19.84 -2.02
CA VAL A 153 -6.26 -20.89 -3.03
C VAL A 153 -7.58 -21.59 -3.38
N GLU A 154 -8.38 -21.98 -2.39
CA GLU A 154 -9.65 -22.68 -2.63
C GLU A 154 -10.69 -21.83 -3.37
N LYS A 155 -10.65 -20.50 -3.20
CA LYS A 155 -11.56 -19.59 -3.91
C LYS A 155 -11.10 -19.43 -5.35
N ILE A 156 -9.78 -19.32 -5.58
CA ILE A 156 -9.17 -19.27 -6.92
C ILE A 156 -9.52 -20.53 -7.72
N GLU A 157 -9.42 -21.71 -7.10
CA GLU A 157 -9.80 -22.99 -7.72
C GLU A 157 -11.29 -23.03 -8.05
N ARG A 158 -12.16 -22.54 -7.15
CA ARG A 158 -13.61 -22.42 -7.40
C ARG A 158 -13.95 -21.44 -8.53
N MET A 159 -13.10 -20.44 -8.78
CA MET A 159 -13.21 -19.54 -9.93
C MET A 159 -12.74 -20.18 -11.24
N GLY A 160 -12.19 -21.39 -11.20
CA GLY A 160 -11.67 -22.10 -12.37
C GLY A 160 -10.35 -21.52 -12.91
N LEU A 161 -9.62 -20.76 -12.09
CA LEU A 161 -8.38 -20.12 -12.52
C LEU A 161 -7.17 -21.06 -12.34
N ASP A 162 -6.28 -21.06 -13.33
CA ASP A 162 -5.05 -21.85 -13.30
C ASP A 162 -4.02 -21.19 -12.36
N ARG A 163 -3.81 -21.83 -11.21
CA ARG A 163 -2.81 -21.41 -10.22
C ARG A 163 -1.39 -21.38 -10.76
N LYS A 164 -1.02 -22.29 -11.65
CA LYS A 164 0.32 -22.34 -12.24
C LYS A 164 0.53 -21.11 -13.12
N ARG A 165 -0.49 -20.74 -13.90
CA ARG A 165 -0.47 -19.54 -14.73
C ARG A 165 -0.38 -18.26 -13.89
N LEU A 166 -1.11 -18.17 -12.78
CA LEU A 166 -1.04 -17.03 -11.86
C LEU A 166 0.34 -16.90 -11.18
N ALA A 167 0.94 -18.02 -10.79
CA ALA A 167 2.29 -18.04 -10.24
C ALA A 167 3.34 -17.60 -11.27
N GLU A 168 3.24 -18.10 -12.51
CA GLU A 168 4.09 -17.67 -13.64
C GLU A 168 3.96 -16.16 -13.89
N ARG A 169 2.73 -15.65 -13.96
CA ARG A 169 2.45 -14.21 -14.12
C ARG A 169 3.03 -13.39 -12.98
N SER A 170 2.93 -13.87 -11.75
CA SER A 170 3.51 -13.19 -10.59
C SER A 170 5.03 -13.10 -10.72
N ALA A 171 5.69 -14.21 -11.08
CA ALA A 171 7.14 -14.22 -11.30
C ALA A 171 7.57 -13.28 -12.45
N ILE A 172 6.84 -13.30 -13.58
CA ILE A 172 7.09 -12.40 -14.71
C ILE A 172 6.95 -10.93 -14.28
N SER A 173 5.89 -10.59 -13.54
CA SER A 173 5.67 -9.23 -13.03
C SER A 173 6.87 -8.72 -12.22
N TYR A 174 7.42 -9.53 -11.32
CA TYR A 174 8.60 -9.14 -10.53
C TYR A 174 9.88 -9.04 -11.37
N LEU A 175 10.05 -9.91 -12.37
CA LEU A 175 11.19 -9.83 -13.29
C LEU A 175 11.14 -8.56 -14.13
N GLU A 176 9.97 -8.18 -14.65
CA GLU A 176 9.75 -6.93 -15.38
C GLU A 176 10.10 -5.71 -14.51
N GLN A 177 9.60 -5.69 -13.27
CA GLN A 177 9.90 -4.65 -12.28
C GLN A 177 11.40 -4.48 -12.03
N LEU A 178 12.11 -5.59 -11.81
CA LEU A 178 13.54 -5.59 -11.48
C LEU A 178 14.43 -5.31 -12.69
N SER A 179 14.18 -5.99 -13.81
CA SER A 179 15.10 -6.05 -14.94
C SER A 179 14.80 -4.99 -16.01
N ASN A 180 13.52 -4.67 -16.24
CA ASN A 180 13.13 -3.77 -17.32
C ASN A 180 12.79 -2.37 -16.81
N PHE A 181 12.12 -2.27 -15.66
CA PHE A 181 11.61 -0.99 -15.15
C PHE A 181 12.51 -0.31 -14.12
N GLY A 182 13.32 -1.08 -13.38
CA GLY A 182 14.11 -0.56 -12.26
C GLY A 182 13.24 0.12 -11.18
N PHE A 183 12.01 -0.37 -11.01
CA PHE A 183 11.01 0.13 -10.06
C PHE A 183 10.18 -1.06 -9.60
N PHE A 184 10.29 -1.44 -8.34
CA PHE A 184 9.87 -2.77 -7.91
C PHE A 184 9.24 -2.77 -6.52
N HIS A 185 8.15 -3.50 -6.41
CA HIS A 185 7.42 -3.62 -5.16
C HIS A 185 8.28 -4.34 -4.12
N CYS A 186 8.70 -3.62 -3.08
CA CYS A 186 9.64 -4.11 -2.08
C CYS A 186 8.98 -4.99 -1.00
N ASP A 187 7.65 -4.94 -0.87
CA ASP A 187 6.87 -5.80 0.04
C ASP A 187 5.84 -6.68 -0.68
N PRO A 188 6.25 -7.80 -1.31
CA PRO A 188 5.37 -8.69 -2.07
C PRO A 188 4.41 -9.52 -1.18
N HIS A 189 3.88 -8.93 -0.11
CA HIS A 189 2.99 -9.61 0.82
C HIS A 189 1.71 -10.06 0.09
N PRO A 190 1.26 -11.32 0.27
CA PRO A 190 0.05 -11.85 -0.40
C PRO A 190 -1.24 -11.05 -0.14
N GLY A 191 -1.25 -10.19 0.89
CA GLY A 191 -2.35 -9.28 1.17
C GLY A 191 -2.49 -8.11 0.17
N ASN A 192 -1.40 -7.75 -0.52
CA ASN A 192 -1.34 -6.61 -1.44
C ASN A 192 -1.65 -7.03 -2.89
N ILE A 193 -1.82 -8.34 -3.13
CA ILE A 193 -2.08 -8.93 -4.44
C ILE A 193 -3.40 -9.69 -4.42
N GLY A 194 -4.34 -9.25 -5.24
CA GLY A 194 -5.59 -9.95 -5.54
C GLY A 194 -5.54 -10.66 -6.88
N VAL A 195 -6.52 -11.52 -7.09
CA VAL A 195 -6.74 -12.25 -8.33
C VAL A 195 -8.21 -12.11 -8.73
N ASP A 196 -8.44 -11.82 -10.01
CA ASP A 196 -9.78 -11.83 -10.62
C ASP A 196 -9.78 -12.56 -11.98
N ALA A 197 -10.97 -12.74 -12.56
CA ALA A 197 -11.16 -13.41 -13.85
C ALA A 197 -11.23 -12.42 -15.05
N GLY A 198 -10.74 -11.20 -14.89
CA GLY A 198 -10.82 -10.11 -15.87
C GLY A 198 -9.88 -10.25 -17.07
N ALA A 199 -9.03 -11.28 -17.10
CA ALA A 199 -8.20 -11.65 -18.23
C ALA A 199 -8.17 -13.18 -18.41
N PRO A 200 -7.97 -13.70 -19.63
CA PRO A 200 -7.79 -15.14 -19.85
C PRO A 200 -6.66 -15.70 -18.97
N GLY A 201 -6.98 -16.73 -18.19
CA GLY A 201 -6.04 -17.33 -17.21
C GLY A 201 -5.87 -16.55 -15.90
N GLY A 202 -6.70 -15.52 -15.64
CA GLY A 202 -6.73 -14.74 -14.40
C GLY A 202 -5.80 -13.54 -14.37
N ARG A 203 -6.22 -12.46 -13.72
CA ARG A 203 -5.51 -11.18 -13.66
C ARG A 203 -5.01 -10.91 -12.24
N LEU A 204 -3.80 -10.38 -12.10
CA LEU A 204 -3.22 -9.97 -10.83
C LEU A 204 -3.58 -8.51 -10.55
N GLY A 205 -4.21 -8.23 -9.40
CA GLY A 205 -4.52 -6.88 -8.93
C GLY A 205 -3.56 -6.44 -7.84
N TYR A 206 -2.87 -5.30 -8.01
CA TYR A 206 -1.98 -4.72 -7.00
C TYR A 206 -2.68 -3.55 -6.28
N TYR A 207 -2.62 -3.52 -4.94
CA TYR A 207 -3.39 -2.56 -4.13
C TYR A 207 -2.56 -1.68 -3.20
N ASP A 208 -1.28 -2.01 -3.00
CA ASP A 208 -0.38 -1.23 -2.16
C ASP A 208 0.83 -0.84 -3.00
N PHE A 209 1.23 0.42 -2.88
CA PHE A 209 2.38 0.99 -3.58
C PHE A 209 3.22 1.86 -2.65
N GLY A 210 3.08 1.65 -1.32
CA GLY A 210 3.82 2.39 -0.30
C GLY A 210 5.32 2.12 -0.37
N MET A 211 5.71 0.90 -0.73
CA MET A 211 7.11 0.48 -0.87
C MET A 211 7.41 -0.03 -2.28
N MET A 212 8.07 0.81 -3.08
CA MET A 212 8.41 0.58 -4.51
C MET A 212 9.87 0.88 -4.82
#